data_AF-A0A0F8XSR9-F1
#
_entry.id   AF-A0A0F8XSR9-F1
#
_cell.length_a   1.000
_cell.length_b   1.000
_cell.length_c   1.000
_cell.angle_alpha   90.00
_cell.angle_beta   90.00
_cell.angle_gamma   90.00
#
_symmetry.space_group_name_H-M   'P 1'
#
loop_
_entity.id
_entity.type
_entity.pdbx_description
1 polymer ?
#
loop_
_entity_poly.entity_id
_entity_poly.type
_entity_poly.pdbx_seq_one_letter_code
_entity_poly.pdbx_strand_id
1 'polypeptide(L)'
;TVEVAKKLVGIKPKKVEGKYFPLVADQELNKQAKFNAAKRDLFQDIFHITFVERGFTKARVGGRAPINLNVFTVIFKHIDSVIHFNSMAIPVRDTQKIINHPRFAKAVTDIMGEPVYNQFSPWLRDIANPNNLTASNSMDKIFQFLRHNATAAILGHRLTVSLLQGGSITQTINEIGMKDTINGVVQFYKNPRAAIEFVYSVDPTMKNRGQRFDREIKDWMKSGQAQRITQGKKSWGEILFVLIRGVDFITTMPSWLGAYEKNLAQTQNVEEATEFAAGVVRRTQPAGAMENLSGIMRGTATQKLFTSFMTHFSNMHNQMVAALDTLKYSKEHSMRKSANFARAMWWLWIAPSFLAGWIRSGFKLEDWRKFAQELILYPFAGMF
;
A
#
# COMPACT_ATOMS: atom_id res chain seq x y z
N THR A 1 15.20 6.37 -18.05
CA THR A 1 15.67 5.03 -18.46
C THR A 1 17.16 4.92 -18.62
N VAL A 2 17.81 5.71 -19.50
CA VAL A 2 19.26 5.58 -19.77
C VAL A 2 20.11 5.78 -18.50
N GLU A 3 19.81 6.83 -17.73
CA GLU A 3 20.53 7.12 -16.49
C GLU A 3 20.35 6.01 -15.44
N VAL A 4 19.12 5.53 -15.24
CA VAL A 4 18.80 4.44 -14.32
C VAL A 4 19.52 3.15 -14.72
N ALA A 5 19.49 2.78 -16.01
CA ALA A 5 20.22 1.63 -16.54
C ALA A 5 21.74 1.76 -16.33
N LYS A 6 22.30 2.95 -16.55
CA LYS A 6 23.72 3.24 -16.29
C LYS A 6 24.06 3.07 -14.80
N LYS A 7 23.25 3.64 -13.90
CA LYS A 7 23.44 3.52 -12.45
C LYS A 7 23.30 2.08 -11.92
N LEU A 8 22.50 1.24 -12.58
CA LEU A 8 22.23 -0.12 -12.11
C LEU A 8 23.19 -1.17 -12.65
N VAL A 9 23.59 -1.07 -13.92
CA VAL A 9 24.41 -2.10 -14.59
C VAL A 9 25.53 -1.54 -15.46
N GLY A 10 25.76 -0.23 -15.45
CA GLY A 10 26.77 0.39 -16.30
C GLY A 10 26.43 0.34 -17.80
N ILE A 11 25.24 -0.12 -18.18
CA ILE A 11 24.82 -0.20 -19.58
C ILE A 11 24.15 1.12 -19.97
N LYS A 12 24.56 1.67 -21.11
CA LYS A 12 23.85 2.76 -21.79
C LYS A 12 23.00 2.15 -22.91
N PRO A 13 21.66 2.01 -22.73
CA PRO A 13 20.80 1.47 -23.79
C PRO A 13 20.92 2.34 -25.04
N LYS A 14 21.03 1.70 -26.22
CA LYS A 14 21.03 2.42 -27.50
C LYS A 14 19.66 3.06 -27.73
N LYS A 15 19.65 4.30 -28.19
CA LYS A 15 18.43 4.93 -28.69
C LYS A 15 18.04 4.21 -29.99
N VAL A 16 16.79 3.78 -30.09
CA VAL A 16 16.24 3.25 -31.35
C VAL A 16 15.69 4.45 -32.12
N GLU A 17 16.23 4.69 -33.31
CA GLU A 17 15.71 5.71 -34.22
C GLU A 17 14.54 5.13 -35.03
N GLY A 18 13.48 5.92 -35.24
CA GLY A 18 12.26 5.49 -35.94
C GLY A 18 11.21 4.82 -35.04
N LYS A 19 10.33 4.01 -35.66
CA LYS A 19 9.19 3.37 -34.98
C LYS A 19 9.64 2.15 -34.17
N TYR A 20 9.76 2.31 -32.85
CA TYR A 20 10.02 1.19 -31.94
C TYR A 20 8.71 0.51 -31.51
N PHE A 21 8.60 -0.79 -31.76
CA PHE A 21 7.54 -1.63 -31.21
C PHE A 21 8.13 -2.75 -30.34
N PRO A 22 7.76 -2.86 -29.05
CA PRO A 22 8.29 -3.89 -28.17
C PRO A 22 7.82 -5.29 -28.61
N LEU A 23 8.73 -6.26 -28.65
CA LEU A 23 8.41 -7.64 -29.00
C LEU A 23 8.30 -8.47 -27.73
N VAL A 24 7.12 -9.05 -27.51
CA VAL A 24 6.83 -9.95 -26.39
C VAL A 24 6.42 -11.30 -26.94
N ALA A 25 7.06 -12.37 -26.47
CA ALA A 25 6.68 -13.72 -26.86
C ALA A 25 5.30 -14.06 -26.27
N ASP A 26 4.48 -14.74 -27.07
CA ASP A 26 3.21 -15.29 -26.60
C ASP A 26 3.48 -16.47 -25.65
N GLN A 27 3.07 -16.33 -24.39
CA GLN A 27 3.31 -17.34 -23.37
C GLN A 27 2.35 -18.54 -23.45
N GLU A 28 1.20 -18.39 -24.11
CA GLU A 28 0.24 -19.48 -24.32
C GLU A 28 0.71 -20.39 -25.44
N LEU A 29 1.26 -19.79 -26.51
CA LEU A 29 1.76 -20.51 -27.67
C LEU A 29 3.22 -20.99 -27.52
N ASN A 30 3.98 -20.48 -26.54
CA ASN A 30 5.39 -20.82 -26.33
C ASN A 30 5.71 -21.33 -24.92
N LYS A 31 5.80 -22.65 -24.77
CA LYS A 31 6.23 -23.32 -23.52
C LYS A 31 7.61 -22.88 -23.04
N GLN A 32 8.55 -22.58 -23.94
CA GLN A 32 9.89 -22.11 -23.57
C GLN A 32 9.84 -20.69 -22.97
N ALA A 33 8.97 -19.82 -23.47
CA ALA A 33 8.79 -18.48 -22.91
C ALA A 33 8.22 -18.56 -21.49
N LYS A 34 7.24 -19.44 -21.27
CA LYS A 34 6.67 -19.71 -19.94
C LYS A 34 7.72 -20.29 -18.98
N PHE A 35 8.53 -21.24 -19.44
CA PHE A 35 9.60 -21.83 -18.64
C PHE A 35 10.71 -20.82 -18.30
N ASN A 36 11.07 -19.93 -19.23
CA ASN A 36 12.06 -18.88 -18.97
C ASN A 36 11.55 -17.85 -17.95
N ALA A 37 10.25 -17.55 -17.93
CA ALA A 37 9.64 -16.71 -16.89
C ALA A 37 9.70 -17.43 -15.53
N ALA A 38 9.24 -18.68 -15.46
CA ALA A 38 9.29 -19.49 -14.24
C ALA A 38 10.72 -19.66 -13.69
N LYS A 39 11.71 -19.85 -14.57
CA LYS A 39 13.12 -19.87 -14.19
C LYS A 39 13.54 -18.56 -13.53
N ARG A 40 13.17 -17.41 -14.09
CA ARG A 40 13.53 -16.11 -13.50
C ARG A 40 12.94 -15.96 -12.10
N ASP A 41 11.67 -16.31 -11.92
CA ASP A 41 11.01 -16.24 -10.62
C ASP A 41 11.70 -17.17 -9.62
N LEU A 42 12.01 -18.41 -10.05
CA LEU A 42 12.78 -19.37 -9.25
C LEU A 42 14.20 -18.88 -8.91
N PHE A 43 14.90 -18.21 -9.84
CA PHE A 43 16.20 -17.60 -9.59
C PHE A 43 16.09 -16.48 -8.55
N GLN A 44 15.04 -15.67 -8.59
CA GLN A 44 14.78 -14.64 -7.57
C GLN A 44 14.44 -15.26 -6.20
N ASP A 45 13.81 -16.44 -6.19
CA ASP A 45 13.57 -17.26 -5.00
C ASP A 45 14.84 -17.83 -4.38
N ILE A 46 15.57 -18.63 -5.14
CA ILE A 46 16.71 -19.40 -4.62
C ILE A 46 17.84 -18.48 -4.16
N PHE A 47 18.12 -17.42 -4.92
CA PHE A 47 19.28 -16.57 -4.65
C PHE A 47 18.94 -15.32 -3.84
N HIS A 48 17.67 -15.08 -3.52
CA HIS A 48 17.20 -13.84 -2.89
C HIS A 48 17.67 -12.57 -3.62
N ILE A 49 17.92 -12.67 -4.94
CA ILE A 49 18.31 -11.56 -5.79
C ILE A 49 17.05 -11.08 -6.51
N THR A 50 16.50 -9.98 -6.04
CA THR A 50 15.36 -9.30 -6.65
C THR A 50 15.82 -8.26 -7.67
N PHE A 51 15.17 -8.23 -8.82
CA PHE A 51 15.39 -7.18 -9.82
C PHE A 51 14.08 -6.83 -10.52
N VAL A 52 13.97 -5.56 -10.92
CA VAL A 52 12.86 -5.08 -11.74
C VAL A 52 13.08 -5.48 -13.20
N GLU A 53 11.99 -5.82 -13.89
CA GLU A 53 12.03 -6.17 -15.31
C GLU A 53 12.69 -5.06 -16.16
N ARG A 54 13.67 -5.46 -16.97
CA ARG A 54 14.45 -4.54 -17.83
C ARG A 54 14.69 -5.07 -19.23
N GLY A 55 13.85 -5.99 -19.71
CA GLY A 55 14.02 -6.64 -21.01
C GLY A 55 14.19 -5.65 -22.16
N PHE A 56 13.50 -4.52 -22.08
CA PHE A 56 13.58 -3.42 -23.05
C PHE A 56 14.93 -2.69 -23.12
N THR A 57 15.84 -2.92 -22.16
CA THR A 57 17.20 -2.35 -22.21
C THR A 57 18.17 -3.21 -23.03
N LYS A 58 17.78 -4.43 -23.39
CA LYS A 58 18.62 -5.39 -24.11
C LYS A 58 18.42 -5.27 -25.62
N ALA A 59 19.51 -5.44 -26.37
CA ALA A 59 19.45 -5.56 -27.82
C ALA A 59 18.70 -6.84 -28.23
N ARG A 60 18.03 -6.80 -29.37
CA ARG A 60 17.36 -7.96 -29.95
C ARG A 60 18.42 -8.90 -30.54
N VAL A 61 18.28 -10.20 -30.30
CA VAL A 61 19.20 -11.24 -30.78
C VAL A 61 18.55 -12.14 -31.86
N GLY A 62 17.40 -11.72 -32.40
CA GLY A 62 16.56 -12.56 -33.26
C GLY A 62 15.85 -13.67 -32.47
N GLY A 63 14.88 -14.35 -33.09
CA GLY A 63 14.16 -15.45 -32.47
C GLY A 63 13.02 -16.00 -33.34
N ARG A 64 12.58 -17.24 -33.04
CA ARG A 64 11.47 -17.94 -33.72
C ARG A 64 10.21 -18.07 -32.85
N ALA A 65 10.20 -17.43 -31.68
CA ALA A 65 9.08 -17.50 -30.76
C ALA A 65 7.84 -16.82 -31.37
N PRO A 66 6.63 -17.42 -31.23
CA PRO A 66 5.39 -16.72 -31.59
C PRO A 66 5.30 -15.42 -30.78
N ILE A 67 4.89 -14.34 -31.46
CA ILE A 67 4.83 -13.00 -30.90
C ILE A 67 3.38 -12.70 -30.51
N ASN A 68 3.18 -12.04 -29.38
CA ASN A 68 1.86 -11.54 -29.02
C ASN A 68 1.47 -10.39 -29.96
N LEU A 69 0.41 -10.60 -30.75
CA LEU A 69 -0.08 -9.65 -31.74
C LEU A 69 -1.04 -8.60 -31.16
N ASN A 70 -1.38 -8.67 -29.87
CA ASN A 70 -2.21 -7.66 -29.22
C ASN A 70 -1.38 -6.39 -28.95
N VAL A 71 -1.33 -5.52 -29.96
CA VAL A 71 -0.56 -4.27 -30.01
C VAL A 71 -0.79 -3.41 -28.77
N PHE A 72 -2.05 -3.21 -28.36
CA PHE A 72 -2.38 -2.38 -27.20
C PHE A 72 -1.84 -2.97 -25.89
N THR A 73 -2.09 -4.26 -25.67
CA THR A 73 -1.59 -4.95 -24.46
C THR A 73 -0.08 -4.88 -24.37
N VAL A 74 0.61 -5.10 -25.50
CA VAL A 74 2.07 -5.08 -25.58
C VAL A 74 2.64 -3.69 -25.33
N ILE A 75 2.03 -2.64 -25.90
CA ILE A 75 2.46 -1.25 -25.69
C ILE A 75 2.22 -0.79 -24.25
N PHE A 76 1.02 -0.97 -23.70
CA PHE A 76 0.71 -0.54 -22.33
C PHE A 76 1.59 -1.26 -21.32
N LYS A 77 1.74 -2.59 -21.45
CA LYS A 77 2.66 -3.36 -20.60
C LYS A 77 4.09 -2.83 -20.70
N HIS A 78 4.56 -2.49 -21.90
CA HIS A 78 5.90 -1.95 -22.07
C HIS A 78 6.07 -0.59 -21.38
N ILE A 79 5.11 0.32 -21.55
CA ILE A 79 5.12 1.63 -20.90
C ILE A 79 5.15 1.46 -19.37
N ASP A 80 4.28 0.60 -18.83
CA ASP A 80 4.24 0.29 -17.39
C ASP A 80 5.57 -0.28 -16.89
N SER A 81 6.16 -1.25 -17.60
CA SER A 81 7.48 -1.81 -17.24
C SER A 81 8.59 -0.75 -17.28
N VAL A 82 8.55 0.21 -18.21
CA VAL A 82 9.54 1.30 -18.28
C VAL A 82 9.34 2.30 -17.14
N ILE A 83 8.10 2.69 -16.85
CA ILE A 83 7.78 3.59 -15.73
C ILE A 83 8.22 2.94 -14.42
N HIS A 84 7.84 1.68 -14.19
CA HIS A 84 8.17 0.91 -12.99
C HIS A 84 9.68 0.70 -12.83
N PHE A 85 10.39 0.40 -13.91
CA PHE A 85 11.86 0.33 -13.86
C PHE A 85 12.49 1.66 -13.48
N ASN A 86 12.03 2.77 -14.07
CA ASN A 86 12.57 4.09 -13.76
C ASN A 86 12.32 4.52 -12.32
N SER A 87 11.18 4.14 -11.74
CA SER A 87 10.82 4.51 -10.36
C SER A 87 11.40 3.55 -9.31
N MET A 88 11.39 2.24 -9.56
CA MET A 88 11.65 1.23 -8.52
C MET A 88 13.01 0.54 -8.63
N ALA A 89 13.69 0.55 -9.77
CA ALA A 89 14.86 -0.30 -9.92
C ALA A 89 16.04 0.12 -9.03
N ILE A 90 16.23 1.43 -8.77
CA ILE A 90 17.24 1.93 -7.81
C ILE A 90 16.82 1.65 -6.36
N PRO A 91 15.62 2.06 -5.90
CA PRO A 91 15.14 1.74 -4.56
C PRO A 91 15.21 0.25 -4.24
N VAL A 92 14.75 -0.63 -5.14
CA VAL A 92 14.80 -2.08 -4.94
C VAL A 92 16.23 -2.57 -4.74
N ARG A 93 17.18 -2.13 -5.57
CA ARG A 93 18.60 -2.50 -5.42
C ARG A 93 19.14 -2.05 -4.06
N ASP A 94 18.88 -0.81 -3.68
CA ASP A 94 19.47 -0.23 -2.46
C ASP A 94 18.85 -0.83 -1.20
N THR A 95 17.54 -1.06 -1.19
CA THR A 95 16.86 -1.83 -0.14
C THR A 95 17.36 -3.27 -0.06
N GLN A 96 17.59 -3.94 -1.20
CA GLN A 96 18.16 -5.29 -1.20
C GLN A 96 19.55 -5.33 -0.58
N LYS A 97 20.41 -4.34 -0.86
CA LYS A 97 21.73 -4.25 -0.24
C LYS A 97 21.64 -4.12 1.27
N ILE A 98 20.68 -3.36 1.78
CA ILE A 98 20.43 -3.22 3.22
C ILE A 98 19.98 -4.55 3.81
N ILE A 99 18.96 -5.18 3.21
CA ILE A 99 18.42 -6.46 3.69
C ILE A 99 19.52 -7.53 3.75
N ASN A 100 20.34 -7.63 2.69
CA ASN A 100 21.39 -8.63 2.59
C ASN A 100 22.67 -8.25 3.36
N HIS A 101 22.73 -7.06 3.97
CA HIS A 101 23.90 -6.65 4.73
C HIS A 101 24.00 -7.48 6.02
N PRO A 102 25.14 -8.15 6.32
CA PRO A 102 25.25 -9.06 7.46
C PRO A 102 24.86 -8.43 8.80
N ARG A 103 25.22 -7.16 9.01
CA ARG A 103 24.85 -6.40 10.21
C ARG A 103 23.33 -6.21 10.35
N PHE A 104 22.63 -5.97 9.24
CA PHE A 104 21.18 -5.79 9.26
C PHE A 104 20.50 -7.13 9.49
N ALA A 105 20.87 -8.16 8.72
CA ALA A 105 20.35 -9.51 8.86
C ALA A 105 20.47 -9.99 10.32
N LYS A 106 21.68 -9.90 10.90
CA LYS A 106 21.93 -10.27 12.29
C LYS A 106 21.10 -9.48 13.28
N ALA A 107 21.02 -8.15 13.13
CA ALA A 107 20.25 -7.31 14.05
C ALA A 107 18.75 -7.68 14.03
N VAL A 108 18.19 -7.98 12.86
CA VAL A 108 16.79 -8.40 12.72
C VAL A 108 16.58 -9.79 13.30
N THR A 109 17.44 -10.77 12.97
CA THR A 109 17.30 -12.14 13.49
C THR A 109 17.45 -12.19 15.01
N ASP A 110 18.37 -11.42 15.59
CA ASP A 110 18.63 -11.39 17.03
C ASP A 110 17.45 -10.79 17.82
N ILE A 111 16.76 -9.78 17.27
CA ILE A 111 15.68 -9.06 17.95
C ILE A 111 14.29 -9.63 17.61
N MET A 112 14.05 -9.88 16.33
CA MET A 112 12.72 -10.22 15.78
C MET A 112 12.62 -11.69 15.33
N GLY A 113 13.73 -12.42 15.25
CA GLY A 113 13.78 -13.81 14.84
C GLY A 113 13.88 -14.03 13.33
N GLU A 114 14.36 -15.23 12.97
CA GLU A 114 14.47 -15.71 11.58
C GLU A 114 13.15 -15.59 10.78
N PRO A 115 11.96 -15.93 11.34
CA PRO A 115 10.73 -15.89 10.55
C PRO A 115 10.39 -14.49 10.02
N VAL A 116 10.72 -13.45 10.78
CA VAL A 116 10.50 -12.04 10.39
C VAL A 116 11.51 -11.63 9.32
N TYR A 117 12.78 -11.99 9.49
CA TYR A 117 13.82 -11.72 8.49
C TYR A 117 13.46 -12.34 7.12
N ASN A 118 12.93 -13.56 7.13
CA ASN A 118 12.53 -14.28 5.91
C ASN A 118 11.35 -13.64 5.16
N GLN A 119 10.64 -12.66 5.75
CA GLN A 119 9.58 -11.91 5.06
C GLN A 119 10.10 -10.79 4.15
N PHE A 120 11.31 -10.28 4.38
CA PHE A 120 11.85 -9.13 3.62
C PHE A 120 12.11 -9.45 2.15
N SER A 121 12.64 -10.64 1.85
CA SER A 121 12.94 -11.02 0.47
C SER A 121 11.67 -11.19 -0.39
N PRO A 122 10.64 -11.94 0.04
CA PRO A 122 9.35 -11.99 -0.67
C PRO A 122 8.69 -10.62 -0.80
N TRP A 123 8.69 -9.81 0.26
CA TRP A 123 8.14 -8.44 0.22
C TRP A 123 8.83 -7.58 -0.84
N LEU A 124 10.16 -7.57 -0.88
CA LEU A 124 10.91 -6.79 -1.86
C LEU A 124 10.64 -7.29 -3.29
N ARG A 125 10.46 -8.61 -3.46
CA ARG A 125 10.13 -9.20 -4.75
C ARG A 125 8.76 -8.76 -5.26
N ASP A 126 7.75 -8.77 -4.40
CA ASP A 126 6.40 -8.34 -4.76
C ASP A 126 6.36 -6.86 -5.17
N ILE A 127 7.22 -6.02 -4.55
CA ILE A 127 7.40 -4.62 -4.96
C ILE A 127 8.09 -4.54 -6.33
N ALA A 128 9.13 -5.34 -6.56
CA ALA A 128 9.87 -5.32 -7.81
C ALA A 128 9.06 -5.88 -8.99
N ASN A 129 8.23 -6.89 -8.75
CA ASN A 129 7.49 -7.64 -9.77
C ASN A 129 6.00 -7.81 -9.38
N PRO A 130 5.21 -6.71 -9.35
CA PRO A 130 3.84 -6.72 -8.84
C PRO A 130 2.85 -7.55 -9.68
N ASN A 131 3.23 -7.93 -10.91
CA ASN A 131 2.37 -8.66 -11.85
C ASN A 131 2.54 -10.19 -11.81
N ASN A 132 3.43 -10.74 -10.97
CA ASN A 132 3.70 -12.18 -10.94
C ASN A 132 2.60 -13.02 -10.24
N LEU A 133 1.58 -12.36 -9.67
CA LEU A 133 0.49 -13.01 -8.93
C LEU A 133 -0.79 -13.16 -9.77
N THR A 134 -0.64 -13.36 -11.08
CA THR A 134 -1.78 -13.70 -11.95
C THR A 134 -2.32 -15.08 -11.58
N ALA A 135 -3.58 -15.10 -11.15
CA ALA A 135 -4.39 -16.29 -10.97
C ALA A 135 -4.29 -17.21 -12.19
N SER A 136 -3.63 -18.35 -12.03
CA SER A 136 -3.47 -19.34 -13.09
C SER A 136 -4.61 -20.35 -13.13
N ASN A 137 -5.41 -20.46 -12.06
CA ASN A 137 -6.35 -21.56 -11.87
C ASN A 137 -7.81 -21.07 -11.87
N SER A 138 -8.74 -21.92 -12.33
CA SER A 138 -10.19 -21.61 -12.39
C SER A 138 -10.79 -21.27 -11.02
N MET A 139 -10.26 -21.87 -9.94
CA MET A 139 -10.67 -21.59 -8.57
C MET A 139 -10.33 -20.15 -8.14
N ASP A 140 -9.16 -19.64 -8.55
CA ASP A 140 -8.77 -18.27 -8.24
C ASP A 140 -9.69 -17.25 -8.92
N LYS A 141 -10.22 -17.56 -10.11
CA LYS A 141 -11.19 -16.70 -10.80
C LYS A 141 -12.51 -16.61 -10.04
N ILE A 142 -12.98 -17.72 -9.45
CA ILE A 142 -14.17 -17.74 -8.60
C ILE A 142 -13.95 -16.91 -7.33
N PHE A 143 -12.82 -17.12 -6.64
CA PHE A 143 -12.51 -16.33 -5.45
C PHE A 143 -12.33 -14.85 -5.74
N GLN A 144 -11.73 -14.51 -6.89
CA GLN A 144 -11.71 -13.13 -7.36
C GLN A 144 -13.12 -12.61 -7.57
N PHE A 145 -14.00 -13.33 -8.28
CA PHE A 145 -15.38 -12.88 -8.48
C PHE A 145 -16.13 -12.67 -7.16
N LEU A 146 -16.05 -13.62 -6.23
CA LEU A 146 -16.66 -13.49 -4.90
C LEU A 146 -16.11 -12.27 -4.15
N ARG A 147 -14.79 -12.07 -4.16
CA ARG A 147 -14.15 -10.91 -3.53
C ARG A 147 -14.69 -9.60 -4.09
N HIS A 148 -14.74 -9.46 -5.42
CA HIS A 148 -15.22 -8.23 -6.05
C HIS A 148 -16.66 -7.88 -5.64
N ASN A 149 -17.54 -8.88 -5.55
CA ASN A 149 -18.93 -8.69 -5.13
C ASN A 149 -19.05 -8.42 -3.62
N ALA A 150 -18.29 -9.13 -2.79
CA ALA A 150 -18.22 -8.91 -1.35
C ALA A 150 -17.72 -7.49 -1.02
N THR A 151 -16.66 -7.03 -1.69
CA THR A 151 -16.16 -5.65 -1.59
C THR A 151 -17.27 -4.65 -1.92
N ALA A 152 -18.00 -4.82 -3.02
CA ALA A 152 -19.09 -3.91 -3.39
C ALA A 152 -20.23 -3.90 -2.37
N ALA A 153 -20.59 -5.07 -1.81
CA ALA A 153 -21.62 -5.19 -0.77
C ALA A 153 -21.21 -4.53 0.54
N ILE A 154 -19.97 -4.77 1.01
CA ILE A 154 -19.42 -4.18 2.23
C ILE A 154 -19.33 -2.66 2.10
N LEU A 155 -18.84 -2.15 0.96
CA LEU A 155 -18.75 -0.71 0.70
C LEU A 155 -20.13 -0.06 0.55
N GLY A 156 -21.11 -0.79 0.01
CA GLY A 156 -22.50 -0.38 -0.05
C GLY A 156 -23.10 -0.05 1.32
N HIS A 157 -22.57 -0.67 2.37
CA HIS A 157 -22.96 -0.40 3.75
C HIS A 157 -22.12 0.78 4.32
N ARG A 158 -22.71 2.00 4.31
CA ARG A 158 -22.09 3.28 4.72
C ARG A 158 -21.38 3.28 6.09
N LEU A 159 -21.73 2.33 6.95
CA LEU A 159 -21.19 2.19 8.30
C LEU A 159 -19.70 1.81 8.28
N THR A 160 -19.29 0.86 7.44
CA THR A 160 -17.93 0.29 7.46
C THR A 160 -16.86 1.31 7.07
N VAL A 161 -17.13 2.13 6.06
CA VAL A 161 -16.19 3.18 5.61
C VAL A 161 -16.00 4.25 6.68
N SER A 162 -17.08 4.66 7.35
CA SER A 162 -17.04 5.65 8.43
C SER A 162 -16.24 5.14 9.64
N LEU A 163 -16.35 3.84 9.96
CA LEU A 163 -15.58 3.19 11.03
C LEU A 163 -14.07 3.18 10.75
N LEU A 164 -13.67 2.78 9.55
CA LEU A 164 -12.26 2.73 9.15
C LEU A 164 -11.62 4.12 9.19
N GLN A 165 -12.38 5.15 8.84
CA GLN A 165 -11.89 6.51 8.71
C GLN A 165 -11.85 7.23 10.06
N GLY A 166 -12.85 6.99 10.93
CA GLY A 166 -12.83 7.40 12.33
C GLY A 166 -11.70 6.74 13.13
N GLY A 167 -11.35 5.48 12.83
CA GLY A 167 -10.19 4.84 13.44
C GLY A 167 -8.85 5.37 12.91
N SER A 168 -8.76 5.75 11.63
CA SER A 168 -7.47 6.15 11.05
C SER A 168 -6.98 7.51 11.56
N ILE A 169 -7.88 8.41 11.97
CA ILE A 169 -7.48 9.67 12.60
C ILE A 169 -6.88 9.44 14.00
N THR A 170 -7.33 8.43 14.75
CA THR A 170 -6.74 8.13 16.06
C THR A 170 -5.31 7.59 15.93
N GLN A 171 -5.01 6.84 14.86
CA GLN A 171 -3.63 6.47 14.49
C GLN A 171 -2.76 7.70 14.20
N THR A 172 -3.33 8.72 13.55
CA THR A 172 -2.65 10.01 13.31
C THR A 172 -2.38 10.73 14.63
N ILE A 173 -3.34 10.80 15.55
CA ILE A 173 -3.16 11.39 16.88
C ILE A 173 -2.05 10.67 17.66
N ASN A 174 -1.96 9.34 17.56
CA ASN A 174 -0.88 8.61 18.19
C ASN A 174 0.50 9.02 17.64
N GLU A 175 0.60 9.12 16.31
CA GLU A 175 1.83 9.38 15.55
C GLU A 175 2.34 10.82 15.73
N ILE A 176 1.49 11.83 15.48
CA ILE A 176 1.90 13.23 15.50
C ILE A 176 1.46 13.99 16.75
N GLY A 177 0.51 13.45 17.52
CA GLY A 177 -0.03 14.12 18.70
C GLY A 177 -1.30 14.89 18.39
N MET A 178 -2.19 15.00 19.39
CA MET A 178 -3.52 15.61 19.21
C MET A 178 -3.46 17.06 18.75
N LYS A 179 -2.54 17.86 19.31
CA LYS A 179 -2.39 19.28 18.97
C LYS A 179 -2.12 19.47 17.48
N ASP A 180 -1.16 18.73 16.95
CA ASP A 180 -0.75 18.85 15.55
C ASP A 180 -1.82 18.28 14.60
N THR A 181 -2.49 17.19 15.00
CA THR A 181 -3.66 16.69 14.26
C THR A 181 -4.77 17.75 14.19
N ILE A 182 -5.12 18.40 15.30
CA ILE A 182 -6.14 19.45 15.34
C ILE A 182 -5.72 20.64 14.48
N ASN A 183 -4.45 21.06 14.53
CA ASN A 183 -3.94 22.13 13.68
C ASN A 183 -4.12 21.81 12.19
N GLY A 184 -3.79 20.58 11.77
CA GLY A 184 -4.00 20.13 10.40
C GLY A 184 -5.48 20.12 9.99
N VAL A 185 -6.36 19.68 10.88
CA VAL A 185 -7.83 19.74 10.69
C VAL A 185 -8.29 21.18 10.50
N VAL A 186 -7.89 22.08 11.39
CA VAL A 186 -8.26 23.49 11.33
C VAL A 186 -7.73 24.14 10.06
N GLN A 187 -6.48 23.90 9.67
CA GLN A 187 -5.88 24.43 8.44
C GLN A 187 -6.63 23.96 7.20
N PHE A 188 -6.97 22.67 7.13
CA PHE A 188 -7.73 22.11 6.02
C PHE A 188 -9.12 22.75 5.92
N TYR A 189 -9.89 22.82 7.02
CA TYR A 189 -11.27 23.33 6.97
C TYR A 189 -11.36 24.86 6.86
N LYS A 190 -10.34 25.60 7.27
CA LYS A 190 -10.28 27.06 7.07
C LYS A 190 -10.21 27.44 5.60
N ASN A 191 -9.39 26.74 4.81
CA ASN A 191 -9.31 26.97 3.36
C ASN A 191 -8.97 25.68 2.61
N PRO A 192 -9.97 24.82 2.35
CA PRO A 192 -9.73 23.51 1.75
C PRO A 192 -9.04 23.61 0.39
N ARG A 193 -9.47 24.55 -0.47
CA ARG A 193 -8.93 24.68 -1.84
C ARG A 193 -7.43 25.00 -1.82
N ALA A 194 -7.04 26.02 -1.06
CA ALA A 194 -5.64 26.41 -0.96
C ALA A 194 -4.77 25.31 -0.33
N ALA A 195 -5.30 24.63 0.70
CA ALA A 195 -4.60 23.52 1.33
C ALA A 195 -4.33 22.37 0.34
N ILE A 196 -5.32 22.03 -0.50
CA ILE A 196 -5.18 20.98 -1.50
C ILE A 196 -4.16 21.36 -2.57
N GLU A 197 -4.25 22.58 -3.09
CA GLU A 197 -3.31 23.10 -4.09
C GLU A 197 -1.88 23.08 -3.56
N PHE A 198 -1.68 23.51 -2.31
CA PHE A 198 -0.41 23.46 -1.64
C PHE A 198 0.13 22.03 -1.54
N VAL A 199 -0.62 21.11 -0.92
CA VAL A 199 -0.19 19.71 -0.75
C VAL A 199 0.16 19.07 -2.09
N TYR A 200 -0.64 19.32 -3.13
CA TYR A 200 -0.39 18.76 -4.47
C TYR A 200 0.78 19.40 -5.20
N SER A 201 1.17 20.62 -4.83
CA SER A 201 2.33 21.29 -5.41
C SER A 201 3.65 20.74 -4.85
N VAL A 202 3.66 20.29 -3.59
CA VAL A 202 4.87 19.83 -2.90
C VAL A 202 4.98 18.30 -2.80
N ASP A 203 3.86 17.57 -2.75
CA ASP A 203 3.84 16.12 -2.59
C ASP A 203 3.11 15.40 -3.77
N PRO A 204 3.90 14.86 -4.73
CA PRO A 204 3.36 14.05 -5.81
C PRO A 204 2.67 12.76 -5.35
N THR A 205 3.02 12.22 -4.18
CA THR A 205 2.40 11.02 -3.61
C THR A 205 0.96 11.31 -3.22
N MET A 206 0.73 12.45 -2.57
CA MET A 206 -0.63 12.89 -2.21
C MET A 206 -1.46 13.23 -3.45
N LYS A 207 -0.86 13.90 -4.45
CA LYS A 207 -1.52 14.17 -5.73
C LYS A 207 -2.01 12.90 -6.43
N ASN A 208 -1.23 11.84 -6.38
CA ASN A 208 -1.55 10.55 -7.01
C ASN A 208 -2.24 9.55 -6.07
N ARG A 209 -2.54 9.94 -4.82
CA ARG A 209 -3.09 9.04 -3.79
C ARG A 209 -4.43 8.43 -4.18
N GLY A 210 -5.30 9.19 -4.85
CA GLY A 210 -6.59 8.67 -5.32
C GLY A 210 -6.45 7.43 -6.21
N GLN A 211 -5.34 7.30 -6.95
CA GLN A 211 -5.04 6.14 -7.81
C GLN A 211 -4.42 4.96 -7.03
N ARG A 212 -4.00 5.19 -5.78
CA ARG A 212 -3.35 4.25 -4.85
C ARG A 212 -4.24 3.89 -3.66
N PHE A 213 -5.54 4.16 -3.78
CA PHE A 213 -6.52 3.82 -2.76
C PHE A 213 -6.55 2.30 -2.48
N ASP A 214 -7.19 1.91 -1.37
CA ASP A 214 -7.30 0.54 -0.87
C ASP A 214 -7.38 -0.51 -2.00
N ARG A 215 -6.60 -1.59 -1.86
CA ARG A 215 -6.27 -2.52 -2.94
C ARG A 215 -7.54 -3.09 -3.57
N GLU A 216 -8.52 -3.38 -2.74
CA GLU A 216 -9.80 -3.98 -3.10
C GLU A 216 -10.53 -3.13 -4.14
N ILE A 217 -10.52 -1.81 -3.92
CA ILE A 217 -11.15 -0.81 -4.79
C ILE A 217 -10.37 -0.68 -6.09
N LYS A 218 -9.03 -0.64 -6.00
CA LYS A 218 -8.16 -0.56 -7.17
C LYS A 218 -8.33 -1.78 -8.10
N ASP A 219 -8.41 -2.98 -7.53
CA ASP A 219 -8.63 -4.21 -8.30
C ASP A 219 -10.04 -4.26 -8.91
N TRP A 220 -11.06 -3.83 -8.16
CA TRP A 220 -12.43 -3.73 -8.67
C TRP A 220 -12.55 -2.82 -9.89
N MET A 221 -11.91 -1.65 -9.87
CA MET A 221 -11.88 -0.74 -11.03
C MET A 221 -11.21 -1.38 -12.26
N LYS A 222 -10.11 -2.10 -12.05
CA LYS A 222 -9.37 -2.78 -13.13
C LYS A 222 -10.13 -3.95 -13.74
N SER A 223 -11.08 -4.54 -13.01
CA SER A 223 -11.84 -5.72 -13.46
C SER A 223 -12.83 -5.44 -14.60
N GLY A 224 -13.11 -4.17 -14.93
CA GLY A 224 -14.10 -3.80 -15.95
C GLY A 224 -15.55 -4.13 -15.59
N GLN A 225 -15.84 -4.75 -14.44
CA GLN A 225 -17.20 -4.98 -13.96
C GLN A 225 -17.96 -3.68 -13.68
N ALA A 226 -17.23 -2.61 -13.30
CA ALA A 226 -17.79 -1.27 -13.20
C ALA A 226 -18.45 -0.80 -14.51
N GLN A 227 -17.96 -1.24 -15.68
CA GLN A 227 -18.53 -0.93 -17.00
C GLN A 227 -19.61 -1.92 -17.45
N ARG A 228 -19.54 -3.20 -17.03
CA ARG A 228 -20.54 -4.21 -17.38
C ARG A 228 -21.84 -4.10 -16.59
N ILE A 229 -21.77 -3.66 -15.34
CA ILE A 229 -22.96 -3.44 -14.50
C ILE A 229 -23.71 -2.15 -14.91
N THR A 230 -23.12 -1.30 -15.76
CA THR A 230 -23.57 0.09 -15.86
C THR A 230 -24.43 0.50 -17.02
N GLN A 231 -24.40 -0.12 -18.21
CA GLN A 231 -25.23 0.31 -19.37
C GLN A 231 -25.47 1.85 -19.44
N GLY A 232 -24.43 2.68 -19.22
CA GLY A 232 -24.53 4.14 -19.27
C GLY A 232 -25.07 4.91 -18.05
N LYS A 233 -25.45 4.26 -16.93
CA LYS A 233 -25.71 4.95 -15.65
C LYS A 233 -24.45 4.91 -14.77
N LYS A 234 -24.15 5.98 -14.02
CA LYS A 234 -23.05 5.96 -13.04
C LYS A 234 -23.22 4.73 -12.15
N SER A 235 -22.24 3.83 -12.13
CA SER A 235 -22.39 2.58 -11.38
C SER A 235 -22.57 2.89 -9.91
N TRP A 236 -23.37 2.09 -9.20
CA TRP A 236 -23.42 2.15 -7.74
C TRP A 236 -22.02 2.09 -7.14
N GLY A 237 -21.10 1.32 -7.73
CA GLY A 237 -19.70 1.29 -7.35
C GLY A 237 -18.88 2.53 -7.73
N GLU A 238 -19.21 3.28 -8.79
CA GLU A 238 -18.60 4.59 -9.08
C GLU A 238 -19.02 5.64 -8.06
N ILE A 239 -20.27 5.60 -7.60
CA ILE A 239 -20.77 6.46 -6.52
C ILE A 239 -20.06 6.10 -5.21
N LEU A 240 -19.99 4.81 -4.86
CA LEU A 240 -19.25 4.35 -3.68
C LEU A 240 -17.78 4.75 -3.75
N PHE A 241 -17.16 4.68 -4.93
CA PHE A 241 -15.79 5.11 -5.14
C PHE A 241 -15.59 6.61 -4.88
N VAL A 242 -16.48 7.46 -5.41
CA VAL A 242 -16.43 8.91 -5.16
C VAL A 242 -16.59 9.21 -3.67
N LEU A 243 -17.52 8.52 -3.00
CA LEU A 243 -17.72 8.67 -1.56
C LEU A 243 -16.48 8.27 -0.77
N ILE A 244 -15.91 7.10 -1.06
CA ILE A 244 -14.74 6.59 -0.34
C ILE A 244 -13.50 7.45 -0.59
N ARG A 245 -13.28 7.90 -1.83
CA ARG A 245 -12.22 8.87 -2.13
C ARG A 245 -12.43 10.18 -1.39
N GLY A 246 -13.68 10.66 -1.33
CA GLY A 246 -14.03 11.83 -0.53
C GLY A 246 -13.72 11.64 0.95
N VAL A 247 -14.03 10.46 1.51
CA VAL A 247 -13.80 10.17 2.94
C VAL A 247 -12.30 9.99 3.25
N ASP A 248 -11.53 9.34 2.38
CA ASP A 248 -10.06 9.29 2.51
C ASP A 248 -9.43 10.67 2.46
N PHE A 249 -9.97 11.53 1.60
CA PHE A 249 -9.44 12.86 1.41
C PHE A 249 -9.59 13.72 2.66
N ILE A 250 -10.73 13.64 3.35
CA ILE A 250 -11.00 14.42 4.56
C ILE A 250 -10.22 13.95 5.79
N THR A 251 -9.63 12.75 5.78
CA THR A 251 -8.76 12.26 6.86
C THR A 251 -7.29 12.45 6.53
N THR A 252 -6.89 12.16 5.29
CA THR A 252 -5.49 12.20 4.86
C THR A 252 -4.95 13.60 4.71
N MET A 253 -5.73 14.55 4.18
CA MET A 253 -5.28 15.94 4.02
C MET A 253 -4.98 16.60 5.37
N PRO A 254 -5.90 16.57 6.36
CA PRO A 254 -5.57 17.06 7.71
C PRO A 254 -4.37 16.36 8.35
N SER A 255 -4.25 15.04 8.18
CA SER A 255 -3.14 14.27 8.76
C SER A 255 -1.80 14.69 8.16
N TRP A 256 -1.76 14.90 6.85
CA TRP A 256 -0.57 15.39 6.14
C TRP A 256 -0.21 16.80 6.61
N LEU A 257 -1.18 17.72 6.63
CA LEU A 257 -0.95 19.12 7.02
C LEU A 257 -0.44 19.23 8.46
N GLY A 258 -1.06 18.51 9.40
CA GLY A 258 -0.60 18.48 10.78
C GLY A 258 0.82 17.93 10.94
N ALA A 259 1.15 16.89 10.19
CA ALA A 259 2.49 16.31 10.18
C ALA A 259 3.53 17.25 9.56
N TYR A 260 3.16 17.90 8.46
CA TYR A 260 4.00 18.86 7.73
C TYR A 260 4.35 20.04 8.63
N GLU A 261 3.35 20.71 9.22
CA GLU A 261 3.56 21.86 10.11
C GLU A 261 4.38 21.47 11.35
N LYS A 262 4.10 20.29 11.94
CA LYS A 262 4.86 19.79 13.08
C LYS A 262 6.34 19.65 12.76
N ASN A 263 6.68 19.02 11.63
CA ASN A 263 8.08 18.79 11.27
C ASN A 263 8.75 20.08 10.79
N LEU A 264 8.05 20.90 9.99
CA LEU A 264 8.54 22.19 9.53
C LEU A 264 8.89 23.11 10.70
N ALA A 265 8.08 23.12 11.77
CA ALA A 265 8.37 23.89 12.98
C ALA A 265 9.65 23.44 13.72
N GLN A 266 10.11 22.21 13.49
CA GLN A 266 11.31 21.64 14.13
C GLN A 266 12.55 21.75 13.23
N THR A 267 12.39 21.49 11.94
CA THR A 267 13.51 21.33 10.99
C THR A 267 13.71 22.56 10.12
N GLN A 268 12.67 23.38 9.94
CA GLN A 268 12.62 24.49 8.99
C GLN A 268 12.95 24.08 7.55
N ASN A 269 12.84 22.77 7.24
CA ASN A 269 13.14 22.21 5.93
C ASN A 269 11.87 21.69 5.27
N VAL A 270 11.51 22.29 4.14
CA VAL A 270 10.28 21.96 3.39
C VAL A 270 10.31 20.54 2.83
N GLU A 271 11.47 20.08 2.36
CA GLU A 271 11.61 18.74 1.78
C GLU A 271 11.46 17.69 2.88
N GLU A 272 12.16 17.86 4.00
CA GLU A 272 12.07 16.96 5.14
C GLU A 272 10.66 16.93 5.75
N ALA A 273 10.00 18.08 5.86
CA ALA A 273 8.63 18.16 6.35
C ALA A 273 7.65 17.45 5.40
N THR A 274 7.87 17.57 4.09
CA THR A 274 7.07 16.88 3.07
C THR A 274 7.24 15.37 3.16
N GLU A 275 8.48 14.88 3.27
CA GLU A 275 8.77 13.45 3.42
C GLU A 275 8.21 12.89 4.73
N PHE A 276 8.33 13.64 5.83
CA PHE A 276 7.78 13.27 7.12
C PHE A 276 6.25 13.15 7.05
N ALA A 277 5.58 14.14 6.46
CA ALA A 277 4.13 14.15 6.31
C ALA A 277 3.62 12.99 5.44
N ALA A 278 4.28 12.74 4.30
CA ALA A 278 4.00 11.59 3.45
C ALA A 278 4.17 10.26 4.22
N GLY A 279 5.21 10.16 5.04
CA GLY A 279 5.48 9.02 5.90
C GLY A 279 4.39 8.79 6.97
N VAL A 280 3.91 9.86 7.61
CA VAL A 280 2.80 9.80 8.58
C VAL A 280 1.53 9.30 7.93
N VAL A 281 1.15 9.86 6.77
CA VAL A 281 -0.02 9.40 6.03
C VAL A 281 0.11 7.91 5.68
N ARG A 282 1.29 7.47 5.24
CA ARG A 282 1.52 6.05 4.91
C ARG A 282 1.34 5.12 6.11
N ARG A 283 1.78 5.53 7.31
CA ARG A 283 1.72 4.71 8.53
C ARG A 283 0.35 4.72 9.22
N THR A 284 -0.48 5.71 8.94
CA THR A 284 -1.74 5.95 9.70
C THR A 284 -2.98 5.77 8.84
N GLN A 285 -2.87 6.01 7.52
CA GLN A 285 -4.00 5.99 6.61
C GLN A 285 -3.97 4.73 5.73
N PRO A 286 -5.09 4.01 5.59
CA PRO A 286 -5.20 2.84 4.72
C PRO A 286 -4.73 3.14 3.29
N ALA A 287 -3.94 2.23 2.69
CA ALA A 287 -3.48 2.37 1.31
C ALA A 287 -3.31 1.00 0.63
N GLY A 288 -3.65 0.91 -0.65
CA GLY A 288 -3.58 -0.33 -1.44
C GLY A 288 -2.26 -0.53 -2.19
N ALA A 289 -1.21 0.20 -1.82
CA ALA A 289 0.09 0.11 -2.48
C ALA A 289 0.84 -1.16 -2.02
N MET A 290 1.49 -1.87 -2.94
CA MET A 290 2.09 -3.20 -2.67
C MET A 290 3.09 -3.18 -1.51
N GLU A 291 3.83 -2.08 -1.38
CA GLU A 291 4.80 -1.85 -0.32
C GLU A 291 4.18 -1.81 1.09
N ASN A 292 2.89 -1.45 1.20
CA ASN A 292 2.17 -1.30 2.47
C ASN A 292 1.31 -2.52 2.83
N LEU A 293 1.22 -3.52 1.96
CA LEU A 293 0.44 -4.74 2.22
C LEU A 293 1.27 -5.71 3.05
N SER A 294 0.65 -6.50 3.91
CA SER A 294 1.29 -7.63 4.59
C SER A 294 1.44 -8.85 3.66
N GLY A 295 2.22 -9.86 4.06
CA GLY A 295 2.40 -11.08 3.26
C GLY A 295 1.07 -11.80 2.95
N ILE A 296 0.21 -11.96 3.97
CA ILE A 296 -1.12 -12.58 3.79
C ILE A 296 -2.01 -11.76 2.86
N MET A 297 -1.87 -10.43 2.86
CA MET A 297 -2.57 -9.57 1.91
C MET A 297 -2.04 -9.82 0.50
N ARG A 298 -0.72 -9.87 0.27
CA ARG A 298 -0.17 -10.06 -1.08
C ARG A 298 -0.39 -11.46 -1.67
N GLY A 299 -0.73 -12.46 -0.84
CA GLY A 299 -0.82 -13.87 -1.22
C GLY A 299 -1.94 -14.29 -2.18
N THR A 300 -2.48 -15.49 -1.97
CA THR A 300 -3.40 -16.18 -2.91
C THR A 300 -4.75 -15.47 -3.05
N ALA A 301 -5.54 -15.84 -4.06
CA ALA A 301 -6.88 -15.28 -4.25
C ALA A 301 -7.78 -15.51 -3.02
N THR A 302 -7.66 -16.66 -2.37
CA THR A 302 -8.38 -16.98 -1.12
C THR A 302 -7.92 -16.11 0.03
N GLN A 303 -6.61 -15.92 0.21
CA GLN A 303 -6.09 -15.01 1.25
C GLN A 303 -6.54 -13.57 1.01
N LYS A 304 -6.58 -13.13 -0.25
CA LYS A 304 -7.09 -11.81 -0.64
C LYS A 304 -8.58 -11.63 -0.35
N LEU A 305 -9.39 -12.70 -0.40
CA LEU A 305 -10.79 -12.64 -0.03
C LEU A 305 -10.97 -12.25 1.44
N PHE A 306 -10.27 -12.94 2.35
CA PHE A 306 -10.36 -12.75 3.81
C PHE A 306 -9.50 -11.61 4.36
N THR A 307 -8.78 -10.89 3.50
CA THR A 307 -7.93 -9.75 3.92
C THR A 307 -8.42 -8.41 3.36
N SER A 308 -9.65 -8.36 2.88
CA SER A 308 -10.28 -7.14 2.37
C SER A 308 -10.37 -6.09 3.48
N PHE A 309 -9.93 -4.85 3.23
CA PHE A 309 -9.94 -3.75 4.21
C PHE A 309 -9.03 -3.94 5.45
N MET A 310 -8.14 -4.93 5.45
CA MET A 310 -7.17 -5.13 6.53
C MET A 310 -6.07 -4.07 6.59
N THR A 311 -5.92 -3.22 5.57
CA THR A 311 -4.89 -2.16 5.50
C THR A 311 -4.89 -1.27 6.75
N HIS A 312 -6.07 -0.87 7.22
CA HIS A 312 -6.25 -0.11 8.46
C HIS A 312 -5.70 -0.84 9.69
N PHE A 313 -6.10 -2.10 9.86
CA PHE A 313 -5.71 -2.92 11.02
C PHE A 313 -4.24 -3.33 10.96
N SER A 314 -3.68 -3.49 9.77
CA SER A 314 -2.24 -3.70 9.59
C SER A 314 -1.44 -2.48 10.05
N ASN A 315 -1.88 -1.27 9.71
CA ASN A 315 -1.26 -0.03 10.20
C ASN A 315 -1.36 0.11 11.73
N MET A 316 -2.56 -0.16 12.27
CA MET A 316 -2.80 -0.18 13.71
C MET A 316 -1.86 -1.17 14.41
N HIS A 317 -1.78 -2.40 13.92
CA HIS A 317 -0.92 -3.44 14.46
C HIS A 317 0.56 -3.03 14.42
N ASN A 318 1.03 -2.46 13.30
CA ASN A 318 2.40 -1.96 13.18
C ASN A 318 2.72 -0.89 14.24
N GLN A 319 1.81 0.06 14.48
CA GLN A 319 1.99 1.07 15.52
C GLN A 319 1.91 0.48 16.93
N MET A 320 1.07 -0.54 17.17
CA MET A 320 1.00 -1.24 18.46
C MET A 320 2.31 -2.00 18.75
N VAL A 321 2.86 -2.70 17.76
CA VAL A 321 4.15 -3.38 17.87
C VAL A 321 5.26 -2.37 18.14
N ALA A 322 5.31 -1.24 17.42
CA ALA A 322 6.28 -0.18 17.69
C ALA A 322 6.17 0.38 19.12
N ALA A 323 4.95 0.52 19.65
CA ALA A 323 4.74 0.95 21.04
C ALA A 323 5.22 -0.12 22.05
N LEU A 324 4.98 -1.40 21.78
CA LEU A 324 5.49 -2.52 22.59
C LEU A 324 7.01 -2.59 22.56
N ASP A 325 7.63 -2.42 21.40
CA ASP A 325 9.08 -2.42 21.25
C ASP A 325 9.71 -1.24 21.98
N THR A 326 9.08 -0.07 21.92
CA THR A 326 9.50 1.09 22.72
C THR A 326 9.41 0.80 24.22
N LEU A 327 8.36 0.12 24.68
CA LEU A 327 8.22 -0.27 26.10
C LEU A 327 9.32 -1.27 26.54
N LYS A 328 9.68 -2.21 25.67
CA LYS A 328 10.66 -3.27 25.94
C LYS A 328 12.10 -2.78 25.86
N TYR A 329 12.44 -2.06 24.79
CA TYR A 329 13.83 -1.80 24.40
C TYR A 329 14.28 -0.34 24.60
N SER A 330 13.37 0.60 24.85
CA SER A 330 13.76 2.00 25.11
C SER A 330 14.57 2.13 26.40
N LYS A 331 15.59 2.99 26.37
CA LYS A 331 16.40 3.39 27.54
C LYS A 331 15.72 4.47 28.39
N GLU A 332 14.52 4.93 28.02
CA GLU A 332 13.76 5.90 28.80
C GLU A 332 13.37 5.37 30.20
N HIS A 333 13.13 6.30 31.12
CA HIS A 333 12.65 5.98 32.46
C HIS A 333 11.34 5.17 32.43
N SER A 334 11.23 4.17 33.33
CA SER A 334 10.13 3.19 33.33
C SER A 334 8.74 3.81 33.31
N MET A 335 8.53 4.89 34.08
CA MET A 335 7.24 5.60 34.09
C MET A 335 6.90 6.24 32.74
N ARG A 336 7.89 6.80 32.04
CA ARG A 336 7.68 7.50 30.77
C ARG A 336 7.36 6.52 29.65
N LYS A 337 8.08 5.40 29.57
CA LYS A 337 7.78 4.35 28.58
C LYS A 337 6.41 3.71 28.82
N SER A 338 6.02 3.46 30.07
CA SER A 338 4.69 2.94 30.41
C SER A 338 3.58 3.94 30.08
N ALA A 339 3.79 5.23 30.36
CA ALA A 339 2.84 6.29 29.99
C ALA A 339 2.71 6.42 28.47
N ASN A 340 3.82 6.37 27.73
CA ASN A 340 3.81 6.40 26.26
C ASN A 340 3.09 5.18 25.67
N PHE A 341 3.30 3.99 26.24
CA PHE A 341 2.60 2.78 25.85
C PHE A 341 1.10 2.86 26.13
N ALA A 342 0.70 3.31 27.32
CA ALA A 342 -0.71 3.51 27.68
C ALA A 342 -1.40 4.52 26.76
N ARG A 343 -0.72 5.65 26.44
CA ARG A 343 -1.18 6.63 25.46
C ARG A 343 -1.37 5.99 24.08
N ALA A 344 -0.43 5.16 23.64
CA ALA A 344 -0.54 4.47 22.37
C ALA A 344 -1.72 3.48 22.36
N MET A 345 -1.89 2.65 23.39
CA MET A 345 -3.02 1.72 23.47
C MET A 345 -4.37 2.46 23.52
N TRP A 346 -4.44 3.62 24.18
CA TRP A 346 -5.63 4.45 24.15
C TRP A 346 -6.00 4.86 22.73
N TRP A 347 -5.06 5.42 21.96
CA TRP A 347 -5.34 5.93 20.61
C TRP A 347 -5.42 4.85 19.54
N LEU A 348 -4.73 3.73 19.71
CA LEU A 348 -4.68 2.66 18.72
C LEU A 348 -5.76 1.61 18.93
N TRP A 349 -6.20 1.39 20.17
CA TRP A 349 -7.16 0.32 20.49
C TRP A 349 -8.43 0.89 21.09
N ILE A 350 -8.36 1.55 22.26
CA ILE A 350 -9.55 1.87 23.04
C ILE A 350 -10.43 2.93 22.35
N ALA A 351 -9.85 4.06 21.97
CA ALA A 351 -10.56 5.15 21.30
C ALA A 351 -11.20 4.73 19.97
N PRO A 352 -10.50 4.04 19.06
CA PRO A 352 -11.12 3.60 17.82
C PRO A 352 -12.18 2.51 18.02
N SER A 353 -12.02 1.59 19.00
CA SER A 353 -13.09 0.66 19.39
C SER A 353 -14.33 1.38 19.92
N PHE A 354 -14.14 2.41 20.74
CA PHE A 354 -15.23 3.23 21.26
C PHE A 354 -15.98 3.95 20.13
N LEU A 355 -15.24 4.66 19.26
CA LEU A 355 -15.81 5.32 18.09
C LEU A 355 -16.55 4.32 17.20
N ALA A 356 -16.00 3.12 17.06
CA ALA A 356 -16.60 2.10 16.25
C ALA A 356 -17.94 1.59 16.82
N GLY A 357 -17.95 1.23 18.10
CA GLY A 357 -19.17 0.84 18.81
C GLY A 357 -20.21 1.96 18.83
N TRP A 358 -19.77 3.22 18.93
CA TRP A 358 -20.65 4.39 18.94
C TRP A 358 -21.34 4.59 17.60
N ILE A 359 -20.60 4.48 16.50
CA ILE A 359 -21.15 4.57 15.15
C ILE A 359 -22.09 3.38 14.89
N ARG A 360 -21.69 2.15 15.26
CA ARG A 360 -22.49 0.93 15.06
C ARG A 360 -23.81 0.94 15.82
N SER A 361 -23.85 1.56 16.99
CA SER A 361 -25.06 1.67 17.80
C SER A 361 -26.00 2.80 17.35
N GLY A 362 -25.69 3.51 16.27
CA GLY A 362 -26.47 4.68 15.85
C GLY A 362 -26.33 5.84 16.84
N PHE A 363 -25.12 6.02 17.39
CA PHE A 363 -24.75 7.04 18.37
C PHE A 363 -25.37 6.84 19.77
N LYS A 364 -25.86 5.63 20.07
CA LYS A 364 -26.46 5.25 21.36
C LYS A 364 -25.66 4.12 22.03
N LEU A 365 -24.50 4.45 22.59
CA LEU A 365 -23.74 3.52 23.44
C LEU A 365 -24.24 3.63 24.88
N GLU A 366 -25.29 2.89 25.21
CA GLU A 366 -25.82 2.86 26.59
C GLU A 366 -25.38 1.62 27.37
N ASP A 367 -24.92 0.55 26.69
CA ASP A 367 -24.60 -0.73 27.32
C ASP A 367 -23.09 -1.03 27.33
N TRP A 368 -22.52 -1.08 28.53
CA TRP A 368 -21.12 -1.45 28.80
C TRP A 368 -20.74 -2.83 28.23
N ARG A 369 -21.66 -3.80 28.20
CA ARG A 369 -21.37 -5.14 27.67
C ARG A 369 -21.09 -5.09 26.17
N LYS A 370 -21.84 -4.26 25.43
CA LYS A 370 -21.62 -4.04 23.99
C LYS A 370 -20.29 -3.34 23.74
N PHE A 371 -19.92 -2.39 24.59
CA PHE A 371 -18.60 -1.76 24.51
C PHE A 371 -17.45 -2.74 24.74
N ALA A 372 -17.56 -3.61 25.76
CA ALA A 372 -16.55 -4.63 26.03
C ALA A 372 -16.41 -5.64 24.87
N GLN A 373 -17.52 -6.03 24.24
CA GLN A 373 -17.51 -6.87 23.04
C GLN A 373 -16.80 -6.15 21.87
N GLU A 374 -17.12 -4.88 21.62
CA GLU A 374 -16.47 -4.09 20.58
C GLU A 374 -14.97 -3.90 20.83
N LEU A 375 -14.55 -3.71 22.08
CA LEU A 375 -13.14 -3.62 22.44
C LEU A 375 -12.37 -4.90 22.04
N ILE A 376 -12.96 -6.07 22.26
CA ILE A 376 -12.34 -7.36 21.94
C ILE A 376 -12.36 -7.62 20.44
N LEU A 377 -13.49 -7.32 19.77
CA LEU A 377 -13.70 -7.67 18.37
C LEU A 377 -13.08 -6.67 17.40
N TYR A 378 -12.88 -5.41 17.80
CA TYR A 378 -12.43 -4.35 16.91
C TYR A 378 -11.12 -4.67 16.18
N PRO A 379 -10.04 -5.17 16.84
CA PRO A 379 -8.81 -5.53 16.12
C PRO A 379 -8.99 -6.61 15.05
N PHE A 380 -10.03 -7.42 15.17
CA PHE A 380 -10.36 -8.50 14.25
C PHE A 380 -11.44 -8.12 13.24
N ALA A 381 -11.98 -6.90 13.31
CA ALA A 381 -13.07 -6.46 12.43
C ALA A 381 -12.65 -6.35 10.95
N GLY A 382 -11.35 -6.41 10.64
CA GLY A 382 -10.85 -6.51 9.26
C GLY A 382 -10.72 -7.92 8.71
N MET A 383 -10.92 -8.96 9.54
CA MET A 383 -10.79 -10.37 9.15
C MET A 383 -12.12 -11.02 8.74
N PHE A 384 -13.26 -10.35 8.97
CA PHE A 384 -14.62 -10.89 8.79
C PHE A 384 -15.50 -9.98 7.95
#